data_AF-A0A0Q9KEM8-F1
#
_entry.id   AF-A0A0Q9KEM8-F1
#
_cell.length_a   1.000
_cell.length_b   1.000
_cell.length_c   1.000
_cell.angle_alpha   90.00
_cell.angle_beta   90.00
_cell.angle_gamma   90.00
#
_symmetry.space_group_name_H-M   'P 1'
#
loop_
_entity.id
_entity.type
_entity.pdbx_description
1 polymer ?
#
loop_
_entity_poly.entity_id
_entity_poly.type
_entity_poly.pdbx_seq_one_letter_code
_entity_poly.pdbx_strand_id
1 'polypeptide(L)'
;MTSFPRPLPATDSVRGEQPAVDLGGAVLRYRCADEVASFAGPVIDRFRRYHASGAPLDGQRTIVGFTMWQLRQSGPPHEYWITASDYDSDDIVDIATDDLTFALWIEASQVDVVGRVGAHGDQVDVSSRVMFTKAALTVIDKGRPDELVLERRAPKDEQDSGWFVRTAERSVLRNKEVEILAGVMAGTTPYLLPHLTLPVGSVVRFADGRCLGIWSGQGDLLIDGNGTRVAAPSPSRVVSDLEVLTETVDGVTLQARIDPAIAPLAGGIVAAFAAGAAGPLRAGAQIASSYATFTLQEGEGGTLLITTPDFSSPESYRSATTDDLTAALWAHAAQTKMVRQAELEPQRTRAGTTIAIQRAAMEALVLGSSVPYLMERIPSAEGEGLLADGTVRSGWFITSPVAQTDEERAILNIDAGELQACDPLFAPYYALPDHVILEFAGGQLAAGHLLDPVRFDEVSSQHLGMTMGELLGSGKVSRPVLRCS
;
A
#
# COMPACT_ATOMS: atom_id res chain seq x y z
N MET A 1 -17.41 20.98 17.27
CA MET A 1 -16.64 19.97 16.49
C MET A 1 -15.58 19.42 17.42
N THR A 2 -15.48 18.10 17.57
CA THR A 2 -14.39 17.45 18.31
C THR A 2 -13.12 17.53 17.46
N SER A 3 -11.98 17.90 18.06
CA SER A 3 -10.71 17.90 17.34
C SER A 3 -10.36 16.49 16.84
N PHE A 4 -9.61 16.41 15.75
CA PHE A 4 -9.22 15.16 15.13
C PHE A 4 -7.70 15.10 14.87
N PRO A 5 -7.04 13.99 15.24
CA PRO A 5 -7.51 12.98 16.21
C PRO A 5 -7.79 13.62 17.58
N ARG A 6 -8.23 12.82 18.56
CA ARG A 6 -8.39 13.30 19.93
C ARG A 6 -7.10 14.01 20.39
N PRO A 7 -7.20 15.18 21.06
CA PRO A 7 -6.03 15.92 21.48
C PRO A 7 -5.30 15.12 22.56
N LEU A 8 -3.98 15.27 22.66
CA LEU A 8 -3.21 14.63 23.73
C LEU A 8 -3.76 15.03 25.10
N PRO A 9 -3.78 14.12 26.09
CA PRO A 9 -4.19 14.45 27.44
C PRO A 9 -3.28 15.56 27.99
N ALA A 10 -3.87 16.61 28.56
CA ALA A 10 -3.06 17.63 29.24
C ALA A 10 -2.29 17.00 30.40
N THR A 11 -1.02 17.39 30.60
CA THR A 11 -0.21 16.93 31.74
C THR A 11 -0.86 17.26 33.08
N ASP A 12 -1.63 18.35 33.12
CA ASP A 12 -2.23 18.91 34.34
C ASP A 12 -3.70 18.49 34.53
N SER A 13 -4.18 17.55 33.73
CA SER A 13 -5.54 17.01 33.87
C SER A 13 -5.71 16.36 35.24
N VAL A 14 -6.86 16.61 35.88
CA VAL A 14 -7.16 16.05 37.21
C VAL A 14 -7.29 14.54 37.10
N ARG A 15 -6.24 13.82 37.52
CA ARG A 15 -6.17 12.35 37.52
C ARG A 15 -6.71 11.83 38.85
N GLY A 16 -7.94 11.33 38.84
CA GLY A 16 -8.62 10.78 40.01
C GLY A 16 -8.48 9.26 40.11
N GLU A 17 -8.50 8.74 41.34
CA GLU A 17 -8.80 7.32 41.53
C GLU A 17 -10.24 7.08 41.07
N GLN A 18 -10.42 6.10 40.20
CA GLN A 18 -11.72 5.73 39.68
C GLN A 18 -12.43 4.76 40.65
N PRO A 19 -13.76 4.62 40.57
CA PRO A 19 -14.49 3.70 41.45
C PRO A 19 -13.88 2.29 41.42
N ALA A 20 -13.58 1.77 42.61
CA ALA A 20 -12.98 0.45 42.76
C ALA A 20 -13.91 -0.64 42.19
N VAL A 21 -13.31 -1.67 41.58
CA VAL A 21 -14.05 -2.75 40.92
C VAL A 21 -13.86 -4.05 41.67
N ASP A 22 -14.95 -4.65 42.14
CA ASP A 22 -14.93 -5.97 42.76
C ASP A 22 -14.93 -7.09 41.69
N LEU A 23 -14.01 -8.04 41.84
CA LEU A 23 -13.89 -9.25 41.01
C LEU A 23 -14.49 -10.49 41.68
N GLY A 24 -15.18 -10.34 42.82
CA GLY A 24 -15.72 -11.43 43.62
C GLY A 24 -14.76 -11.87 44.72
N GLY A 25 -14.26 -10.92 45.53
CA GLY A 25 -13.31 -11.18 46.63
C GLY A 25 -11.90 -10.65 46.38
N ALA A 26 -11.68 -9.97 45.25
CA ALA A 26 -10.51 -9.15 44.97
C ALA A 26 -10.95 -7.79 44.43
N VAL A 27 -10.29 -6.72 44.86
CA VAL A 27 -10.62 -5.34 44.50
C VAL A 27 -9.56 -4.79 43.54
N LEU A 28 -9.98 -4.32 42.38
CA LEU A 28 -9.14 -3.57 41.45
C LEU A 28 -9.29 -2.08 41.67
N ARG A 29 -8.16 -1.38 41.74
CA ARG A 29 -8.04 0.07 41.72
C ARG A 29 -7.30 0.53 40.48
N TYR A 30 -7.66 1.70 40.00
CA TYR A 30 -6.96 2.36 38.91
C TYR A 30 -7.21 3.87 38.97
N ARG A 31 -6.28 4.62 38.40
CA ARG A 31 -6.36 6.07 38.30
C ARG A 31 -6.27 6.48 36.85
N CYS A 32 -7.15 7.38 36.43
CA CYS A 32 -7.08 8.03 35.13
C CYS A 32 -7.96 9.29 35.11
N ALA A 33 -7.85 10.08 34.05
CA ALA A 33 -8.81 11.14 33.77
C ALA A 33 -10.20 10.57 33.42
N ASP A 34 -11.25 11.24 33.88
CA ASP A 34 -12.65 10.78 33.73
C ASP A 34 -13.07 10.57 32.27
N GLU A 35 -12.52 11.37 31.35
CA GLU A 35 -12.82 11.34 29.92
C GLU A 35 -12.38 10.05 29.20
N VAL A 36 -11.47 9.27 29.79
CA VAL A 36 -10.99 7.99 29.24
C VAL A 36 -11.35 6.79 30.12
N ALA A 37 -11.97 7.02 31.29
CA ALA A 37 -12.30 5.95 32.25
C ALA A 37 -13.16 4.83 31.63
N SER A 38 -14.08 5.16 30.71
CA SER A 38 -14.93 4.17 30.04
C SER A 38 -14.14 3.15 29.20
N PHE A 39 -12.91 3.45 28.80
CA PHE A 39 -12.06 2.55 28.02
C PHE A 39 -11.32 1.51 28.89
N ALA A 40 -11.41 1.58 30.22
CA ALA A 40 -10.81 0.59 31.12
C ALA A 40 -11.58 -0.76 31.17
N GLY A 41 -12.82 -0.80 30.67
CA GLY A 41 -13.67 -2.00 30.73
C GLY A 41 -13.03 -3.28 30.20
N PRO A 42 -12.48 -3.29 28.97
CA PRO A 42 -11.88 -4.49 28.38
C PRO A 42 -10.73 -5.11 29.21
N VAL A 43 -9.88 -4.28 29.81
CA VAL A 43 -8.77 -4.75 30.66
C VAL A 43 -9.28 -5.27 32.01
N ILE A 44 -10.26 -4.59 32.62
CA ILE A 44 -10.93 -5.05 33.85
C ILE A 44 -11.58 -6.42 33.62
N ASP A 45 -12.27 -6.60 32.49
CA ASP A 45 -12.92 -7.87 32.12
C ASP A 45 -11.90 -9.00 31.87
N ARG A 46 -10.73 -8.67 31.34
CA ARG A 46 -9.61 -9.62 31.21
C ARG A 46 -9.11 -10.08 32.58
N PHE A 47 -8.87 -9.16 33.51
CA PHE A 47 -8.45 -9.53 34.87
C PHE A 47 -9.54 -10.26 35.67
N ARG A 48 -10.82 -9.93 35.48
CA ARG A 48 -11.93 -10.69 36.05
C ARG A 48 -11.90 -12.17 35.62
N ARG A 49 -11.59 -12.44 34.35
CA ARG A 49 -11.45 -13.81 33.83
C ARG A 49 -10.26 -14.54 34.45
N TYR A 50 -9.11 -13.88 34.64
CA TYR A 50 -7.97 -14.50 35.33
C TYR A 50 -8.25 -14.82 36.79
N HIS A 51 -8.97 -13.92 37.49
CA HIS A 51 -9.42 -14.18 38.85
C HIS A 51 -10.35 -15.39 38.90
N ALA A 52 -11.33 -15.47 37.99
CA ALA A 52 -12.26 -16.59 37.91
C ALA A 52 -11.57 -17.94 37.59
N SER A 53 -10.43 -17.93 36.90
CA SER A 53 -9.64 -19.14 36.65
C SER A 53 -8.72 -19.53 37.80
N GLY A 54 -8.70 -18.77 38.90
CA GLY A 54 -7.81 -19.00 40.04
C GLY A 54 -6.34 -18.66 39.78
N ALA A 55 -6.05 -17.82 38.77
CA ALA A 55 -4.68 -17.41 38.48
C ALA A 55 -4.15 -16.46 39.58
N PRO A 56 -2.85 -16.52 39.93
CA PRO A 56 -2.26 -15.53 40.82
C PRO A 56 -2.40 -14.13 40.17
N LEU A 57 -2.97 -13.18 40.91
CA LEU A 57 -3.24 -11.84 40.39
C LEU A 57 -2.03 -10.91 40.49
N ASP A 58 -1.22 -11.00 41.55
CA ASP A 58 -0.05 -10.13 41.68
C ASP A 58 0.99 -10.42 40.59
N GLY A 59 1.48 -9.38 39.93
CA GLY A 59 2.40 -9.48 38.81
C GLY A 59 1.77 -10.00 37.50
N GLN A 60 0.46 -10.29 37.47
CA GLN A 60 -0.21 -10.79 36.26
C GLN A 60 -0.19 -9.72 35.16
N ARG A 61 0.34 -10.09 33.99
CA ARG A 61 0.45 -9.22 32.80
C ARG A 61 -0.53 -9.66 31.71
N THR A 62 -0.98 -8.71 30.87
CA THR A 62 -1.82 -8.98 29.70
C THR A 62 -1.74 -7.84 28.68
N ILE A 63 -1.77 -8.17 27.40
CA ILE A 63 -1.95 -7.19 26.32
C ILE A 63 -3.43 -7.10 25.99
N VAL A 64 -3.98 -5.89 26.06
CA VAL A 64 -5.33 -5.57 25.61
C VAL A 64 -5.23 -4.25 24.86
N GLY A 65 -5.61 -4.28 23.58
CA GLY A 65 -5.43 -3.14 22.69
C GLY A 65 -3.95 -2.89 22.40
N PHE A 66 -3.54 -1.63 22.48
CA PHE A 66 -2.17 -1.20 22.31
C PHE A 66 -1.28 -1.56 23.50
N THR A 67 -1.83 -1.53 24.71
CA THR A 67 -1.03 -1.43 25.94
C THR A 67 -0.77 -2.78 26.62
N MET A 68 0.40 -2.91 27.27
CA MET A 68 0.66 -3.95 28.27
C MET A 68 0.15 -3.49 29.64
N TRP A 69 -0.76 -4.26 30.20
CA TRP A 69 -1.36 -4.02 31.52
C TRP A 69 -0.81 -5.01 32.53
N GLN A 70 -0.60 -4.54 33.75
CA GLN A 70 -0.12 -5.36 34.87
C GLN A 70 -0.96 -5.12 36.12
N LEU A 71 -1.13 -6.16 36.94
CA LEU A 71 -1.61 -6.00 38.31
C LEU A 71 -0.44 -5.93 39.29
N ARG A 72 -0.52 -4.97 40.20
CA ARG A 72 0.41 -4.81 41.32
C ARG A 72 -0.38 -4.83 42.61
N GLN A 73 -0.07 -5.76 43.51
CA GLN A 73 -0.62 -5.74 44.85
C GLN A 73 0.02 -4.59 45.64
N SER A 74 -0.78 -3.59 46.01
CA SER A 74 -0.33 -2.45 46.79
C SER A 74 -1.43 -2.07 47.77
N GLY A 75 -1.49 -2.80 48.89
CA GLY A 75 -2.57 -2.66 49.88
C GLY A 75 -2.79 -3.91 50.73
N PRO A 76 -3.93 -3.99 51.43
CA PRO A 76 -4.37 -5.19 52.14
C PRO A 76 -4.42 -6.44 51.25
N PRO A 77 -4.53 -7.65 51.83
CA PRO A 77 -4.76 -8.86 51.06
C PRO A 77 -5.95 -8.68 50.11
N HIS A 78 -5.77 -9.05 48.84
CA HIS A 78 -6.77 -8.98 47.77
C HIS A 78 -7.06 -7.60 47.15
N GLU A 79 -6.25 -6.57 47.42
CA GLU A 79 -6.34 -5.27 46.74
C GLU A 79 -5.20 -5.08 45.73
N TYR A 80 -5.56 -4.79 44.47
CA TYR A 80 -4.62 -4.69 43.36
C TYR A 80 -4.81 -3.39 42.59
N TRP A 81 -3.71 -2.77 42.20
CA TRP A 81 -3.70 -1.66 41.26
C TRP A 81 -3.48 -2.19 39.84
N ILE A 82 -4.28 -1.71 38.89
CA ILE A 82 -3.96 -1.82 37.47
C ILE A 82 -2.89 -0.80 37.16
N THR A 83 -1.81 -1.25 36.53
CA THR A 83 -0.72 -0.42 36.03
C THR A 83 -0.54 -0.64 34.52
N ALA A 84 -0.02 0.36 33.83
CA ALA A 84 0.35 0.29 32.41
C ALA A 84 1.85 0.56 32.25
N SER A 85 2.41 0.28 31.07
CA SER A 85 3.74 0.75 30.70
C SER A 85 3.88 2.25 30.94
N ASP A 86 4.97 2.65 31.58
CA ASP A 86 5.34 4.06 31.70
C ASP A 86 6.03 4.52 30.41
N TYR A 87 5.31 5.27 29.59
CA TYR A 87 5.79 5.73 28.28
C TYR A 87 6.75 6.92 28.36
N ASP A 88 6.90 7.53 29.53
CA ASP A 88 7.92 8.55 29.79
C ASP A 88 9.26 7.93 30.23
N SER A 89 9.30 6.61 30.41
CA SER A 89 10.48 5.83 30.80
C SER A 89 11.22 5.25 29.59
N ASP A 90 12.56 5.20 29.66
CA ASP A 90 13.41 4.51 28.68
C ASP A 90 13.21 2.97 28.70
N ASP A 91 12.68 2.42 29.79
CA ASP A 91 12.36 1.00 29.96
C ASP A 91 10.84 0.80 30.05
N ILE A 92 10.19 0.87 28.88
CA ILE A 92 8.73 0.75 28.73
C ILE A 92 8.19 -0.66 29.06
N VAL A 93 9.06 -1.66 29.23
CA VAL A 93 8.69 -3.05 29.49
C VAL A 93 8.63 -3.32 31.00
N ASP A 94 9.61 -2.82 31.74
CA ASP A 94 9.75 -3.12 33.17
C ASP A 94 9.28 -2.00 34.09
N ILE A 95 9.18 -0.75 33.60
CA ILE A 95 8.67 0.38 34.38
C ILE A 95 7.18 0.59 34.08
N ALA A 96 6.39 0.57 35.15
CA ALA A 96 4.94 0.70 35.09
C ALA A 96 4.43 1.85 35.96
N THR A 97 3.37 2.49 35.49
CA THR A 97 2.67 3.58 36.17
C THR A 97 1.24 3.17 36.53
N ASP A 98 0.70 3.71 37.63
CA ASP A 98 -0.71 3.54 38.04
C ASP A 98 -1.64 4.62 37.44
N ASP A 99 -1.07 5.59 36.72
CA ASP A 99 -1.82 6.55 35.93
C ASP A 99 -2.07 6.02 34.51
N LEU A 100 -3.28 5.53 34.29
CA LEU A 100 -3.68 4.89 33.05
C LEU A 100 -4.14 5.89 31.98
N THR A 101 -4.10 7.19 32.26
CA THR A 101 -4.70 8.22 31.41
C THR A 101 -4.18 8.16 29.97
N PHE A 102 -2.86 8.10 29.81
CA PHE A 102 -2.26 8.11 28.48
C PHE A 102 -2.49 6.78 27.72
N ALA A 103 -2.34 5.64 28.40
CA ALA A 103 -2.65 4.34 27.83
C ALA A 103 -4.11 4.24 27.33
N LEU A 104 -5.07 4.64 28.17
CA LEU A 104 -6.49 4.64 27.81
C LEU A 104 -6.82 5.68 26.74
N TRP A 105 -6.08 6.78 26.67
CA TRP A 105 -6.21 7.76 25.59
C TRP A 105 -5.78 7.16 24.24
N ILE A 106 -4.72 6.33 24.18
CA ILE A 106 -4.33 5.64 22.95
C ILE A 106 -5.49 4.77 22.45
N GLU A 107 -6.06 3.94 23.33
CA GLU A 107 -7.22 3.09 23.00
C GLU A 107 -8.41 3.92 22.50
N ALA A 108 -8.75 4.99 23.22
CA ALA A 108 -9.85 5.87 22.86
C ALA A 108 -9.64 6.57 21.50
N SER A 109 -8.41 6.94 21.20
CA SER A 109 -8.04 7.64 19.97
C SER A 109 -8.03 6.71 18.77
N GLN A 110 -7.54 5.48 18.95
CA GLN A 110 -7.57 4.43 17.92
C GLN A 110 -9.00 4.03 17.56
N VAL A 111 -9.87 3.89 18.56
CA VAL A 111 -11.31 3.62 18.34
C VAL A 111 -11.98 4.79 17.61
N ASP A 112 -11.68 6.05 17.95
CA ASP A 112 -12.23 7.22 17.27
C ASP A 112 -11.79 7.29 15.79
N VAL A 113 -10.49 7.11 15.51
CA VAL A 113 -9.95 7.16 14.15
C VAL A 113 -10.57 6.07 13.26
N VAL A 114 -10.55 4.81 13.72
CA VAL A 114 -11.13 3.68 12.97
C VAL A 114 -12.64 3.88 12.78
N GLY A 115 -13.35 4.31 13.84
CA GLY A 115 -14.78 4.56 13.79
C GLY A 115 -15.16 5.65 12.78
N ARG A 116 -14.38 6.72 12.68
CA ARG A 116 -14.61 7.79 11.69
C ARG A 116 -14.29 7.35 10.27
N VAL A 117 -13.31 6.46 10.07
CA VAL A 117 -13.01 5.89 8.76
C VAL A 117 -14.16 4.95 8.34
N GLY A 118 -14.83 4.34 9.32
CA GLY A 118 -15.88 3.34 9.09
C GLY A 118 -15.28 2.00 8.67
N ALA A 119 -14.09 1.67 9.18
CA ALA A 119 -13.41 0.41 8.95
C ALA A 119 -13.39 -0.46 10.21
N HIS A 120 -12.98 -1.72 10.07
CA HIS A 120 -12.52 -2.51 11.20
C HIS A 120 -11.04 -2.20 11.45
N GLY A 121 -10.66 -2.11 12.73
CA GLY A 121 -9.29 -1.83 13.11
C GLY A 121 -8.46 -3.11 13.19
N ASP A 122 -7.22 -3.04 12.72
CA ASP A 122 -6.23 -4.11 12.87
C ASP A 122 -5.47 -3.94 14.19
N GLN A 123 -5.14 -5.04 14.85
CA GLN A 123 -4.45 -5.00 16.13
C GLN A 123 -2.98 -4.57 15.93
N VAL A 124 -2.56 -3.57 16.70
CA VAL A 124 -1.15 -3.16 16.87
C VAL A 124 -0.95 -2.92 18.36
N ASP A 125 0.08 -3.54 18.93
CA ASP A 125 0.43 -3.39 20.33
C ASP A 125 1.79 -2.72 20.54
N VAL A 126 2.10 -2.44 21.81
CA VAL A 126 3.31 -1.78 22.28
C VAL A 126 4.60 -2.47 21.81
N SER A 127 4.55 -3.77 21.52
CA SER A 127 5.68 -4.58 21.07
C SER A 127 5.80 -4.68 19.56
N SER A 128 4.80 -4.21 18.82
CA SER A 128 4.79 -4.26 17.36
C SER A 128 5.87 -3.35 16.77
N ARG A 129 6.60 -3.83 15.76
CA ARG A 129 7.66 -3.10 15.06
C ARG A 129 7.06 -2.21 13.99
N VAL A 130 7.43 -0.94 14.01
CA VAL A 130 7.09 0.08 13.01
C VAL A 130 8.37 0.47 12.28
N MET A 131 8.33 0.44 10.96
CA MET A 131 9.49 0.74 10.12
C MET A 131 9.55 2.24 9.84
N PHE A 132 10.68 2.88 10.11
CA PHE A 132 10.93 4.28 9.79
C PHE A 132 12.11 4.43 8.84
N THR A 133 12.03 5.36 7.89
CA THR A 133 13.23 5.84 7.20
C THR A 133 14.03 6.78 8.11
N LYS A 134 15.37 6.80 7.98
CA LYS A 134 16.21 7.81 8.65
C LYS A 134 15.80 9.25 8.31
N ALA A 135 15.21 9.49 7.14
CA ALA A 135 14.67 10.77 6.76
C ALA A 135 13.53 11.18 7.69
N ALA A 136 12.52 10.31 7.85
CA ALA A 136 11.40 10.52 8.76
C ALA A 136 11.88 10.74 10.20
N LEU A 137 12.83 9.93 10.68
CA LEU A 137 13.41 10.12 12.01
C LEU A 137 14.10 11.48 12.15
N THR A 138 14.73 11.99 11.10
CA THR A 138 15.34 13.32 11.17
C THR A 138 14.28 14.43 11.21
N VAL A 139 13.14 14.25 10.55
CA VAL A 139 12.02 15.20 10.63
C VAL A 139 11.49 15.26 12.05
N ILE A 140 11.30 14.09 12.66
CA ILE A 140 10.84 13.95 14.04
C ILE A 140 11.85 14.57 15.02
N ASP A 141 13.11 14.16 14.94
CA ASP A 141 14.18 14.59 15.85
C ASP A 141 14.48 16.10 15.75
N LYS A 142 14.46 16.66 14.53
CA LYS A 142 14.84 18.06 14.28
C LYS A 142 13.67 19.01 14.07
N GLY A 143 12.43 18.52 14.19
CA GLY A 143 11.22 19.32 13.97
C GLY A 143 11.19 20.02 12.61
N ARG A 144 11.58 19.32 11.54
CA ARG A 144 11.54 19.90 10.18
C ARG A 144 10.10 20.01 9.69
N PRO A 145 9.78 20.98 8.81
CA PRO A 145 8.44 21.13 8.24
C PRO A 145 8.11 20.08 7.17
N ASP A 146 9.01 19.12 6.94
CA ASP A 146 8.83 18.09 5.94
C ASP A 146 7.64 17.20 6.34
N GLU A 147 6.78 16.89 5.38
CA GLU A 147 5.62 16.06 5.62
C GLU A 147 6.00 14.58 5.82
N LEU A 148 5.34 13.90 6.77
CA LEU A 148 5.44 12.47 6.99
C LEU A 148 4.28 11.73 6.33
N VAL A 149 4.59 10.55 5.79
CA VAL A 149 3.63 9.60 5.23
C VAL A 149 3.75 8.29 6.00
N LEU A 150 2.64 7.87 6.59
CA LEU A 150 2.44 6.56 7.21
C LEU A 150 1.68 5.68 6.24
N GLU A 151 2.26 4.55 5.89
CA GLU A 151 1.68 3.59 4.94
C GLU A 151 1.52 2.24 5.64
N ARG A 152 0.31 1.69 5.65
CA ARG A 152 0.06 0.35 6.20
C ARG A 152 0.15 -0.69 5.09
N ARG A 153 1.17 -1.54 5.16
CA ARG A 153 1.38 -2.70 4.31
C ARG A 153 0.98 -3.98 5.03
N ALA A 154 0.93 -5.08 4.29
CA ALA A 154 0.77 -6.39 4.89
C ALA A 154 1.97 -6.68 5.83
N PRO A 155 1.72 -7.05 7.11
CA PRO A 155 2.76 -7.53 8.01
C PRO A 155 3.55 -8.71 7.42
N LYS A 156 4.87 -8.70 7.61
CA LYS A 156 5.74 -9.82 7.21
C LYS A 156 5.78 -10.95 8.23
N ASP A 157 5.57 -10.64 9.50
CA ASP A 157 5.54 -11.58 10.62
C ASP A 157 4.70 -11.03 11.77
N GLU A 158 4.52 -11.83 12.84
CA GLU A 158 3.68 -11.47 14.00
C GLU A 158 4.14 -10.22 14.76
N GLN A 159 5.43 -9.86 14.65
CA GLN A 159 6.00 -8.69 15.31
C GLN A 159 6.08 -7.49 14.37
N ASP A 160 5.92 -7.67 13.06
CA ASP A 160 5.84 -6.58 12.10
C ASP A 160 4.43 -5.96 12.16
N SER A 161 4.35 -4.68 12.51
CA SER A 161 3.06 -4.00 12.46
C SER A 161 2.56 -3.81 11.02
N GLY A 162 3.44 -3.86 10.02
CA GLY A 162 3.15 -3.47 8.64
C GLY A 162 3.16 -1.96 8.42
N TRP A 163 3.39 -1.13 9.45
CA TRP A 163 3.51 0.32 9.28
C TRP A 163 4.89 0.72 8.79
N PHE A 164 4.89 1.56 7.75
CA PHE A 164 6.07 2.19 7.19
C PHE A 164 5.94 3.71 7.22
N VAL A 165 6.92 4.38 7.84
CA VAL A 165 6.94 5.83 8.04
C VAL A 165 8.10 6.44 7.25
N ARG A 166 7.75 7.37 6.36
CA ARG A 166 8.69 8.07 5.49
C ARG A 166 8.35 9.54 5.38
N THR A 167 9.25 10.32 4.80
CA THR A 167 8.92 11.67 4.35
C THR A 167 8.12 11.60 3.03
N ALA A 168 7.26 12.58 2.79
CA ALA A 168 6.53 12.72 1.52
C ALA A 168 7.52 12.96 0.37
N GLU A 169 8.47 13.87 0.58
CA GLU A 169 9.63 14.06 -0.29
C GLU A 169 10.72 13.06 0.09
N ARG A 170 11.05 12.10 -0.78
CA ARG A 170 12.04 11.08 -0.45
C ARG A 170 13.47 11.61 -0.58
N SER A 171 14.27 11.37 0.46
CA SER A 171 15.66 11.80 0.56
C SER A 171 16.62 10.64 0.25
N VAL A 172 17.31 10.70 -0.90
CA VAL A 172 18.26 9.67 -1.40
C VAL A 172 19.34 9.29 -0.36
N LEU A 173 19.79 10.23 0.48
CA LEU A 173 20.84 10.01 1.49
C LEU A 173 20.35 9.39 2.82
N ARG A 174 19.04 9.21 3.02
CA ARG A 174 18.44 8.81 4.32
C ARG A 174 17.33 7.76 4.19
N ASN A 175 17.31 7.00 3.09
CA ASN A 175 16.37 5.89 2.88
C ASN A 175 16.69 4.63 3.68
N LYS A 176 17.75 4.62 4.51
CA LYS A 176 17.99 3.49 5.43
C LYS A 176 16.81 3.35 6.38
N GLU A 177 16.24 2.16 6.40
CA GLU A 177 15.14 1.80 7.29
C GLU A 177 15.67 1.46 8.68
N VAL A 178 14.88 1.79 9.69
CA VAL A 178 15.14 1.58 11.11
C VAL A 178 13.85 1.07 11.73
N GLU A 179 13.91 -0.03 12.45
CA GLU A 179 12.76 -0.57 13.18
C GLU A 179 12.64 0.15 14.53
N ILE A 180 11.43 0.57 14.88
CA ILE A 180 11.10 1.18 16.17
C ILE A 180 9.89 0.46 16.74
N LEU A 181 9.93 0.10 18.02
CA LEU A 181 8.77 -0.46 18.70
C LEU A 181 7.67 0.60 18.82
N ALA A 182 6.43 0.23 18.56
CA ALA A 182 5.30 1.15 18.62
C ALA A 182 5.20 1.81 20.01
N GLY A 183 5.56 1.11 21.09
CA GLY A 183 5.66 1.68 22.43
C GLY A 183 6.64 2.85 22.56
N VAL A 184 7.76 2.85 21.84
CA VAL A 184 8.74 3.95 21.85
C VAL A 184 8.18 5.19 21.14
N MET A 185 7.24 5.02 20.21
CA MET A 185 6.55 6.12 19.56
C MET A 185 5.68 6.93 20.52
N ALA A 186 5.29 6.37 21.67
CA ALA A 186 4.52 7.09 22.69
C ALA A 186 5.25 8.31 23.25
N GLY A 187 6.55 8.19 23.54
CA GLY A 187 7.35 9.31 24.05
C GLY A 187 7.83 10.27 22.96
N THR A 188 7.94 9.81 21.72
CA THR A 188 8.61 10.57 20.64
C THR A 188 7.66 11.12 19.57
N THR A 189 6.64 10.35 19.21
CA THR A 189 5.65 10.71 18.17
C THR A 189 4.23 10.28 18.56
N PRO A 190 3.70 10.72 19.70
CA PRO A 190 2.40 10.25 20.21
C PRO A 190 1.23 10.59 19.27
N TYR A 191 1.39 11.61 18.41
CA TYR A 191 0.39 12.01 17.41
C TYR A 191 0.19 10.97 16.29
N LEU A 192 1.12 10.03 16.10
CA LEU A 192 1.00 8.94 15.13
C LEU A 192 0.18 7.76 15.67
N LEU A 193 0.24 7.50 16.99
CA LEU A 193 -0.40 6.35 17.64
C LEU A 193 -1.90 6.15 17.36
N PRO A 194 -2.74 7.20 17.28
CA PRO A 194 -4.17 7.05 16.98
C PRO A 194 -4.46 6.32 15.66
N HIS A 195 -3.50 6.27 14.75
CA HIS A 195 -3.68 5.79 13.39
C HIS A 195 -3.22 4.34 13.23
N LEU A 196 -2.51 3.78 14.22
CA LEU A 196 -1.85 2.49 14.08
C LEU A 196 -2.82 1.32 13.93
N THR A 197 -4.08 1.48 14.32
CA THR A 197 -5.12 0.46 14.14
C THR A 197 -5.84 0.55 12.80
N LEU A 198 -5.47 1.50 11.93
CA LEU A 198 -6.03 1.55 10.58
C LEU A 198 -5.64 0.29 9.78
N PRO A 199 -6.56 -0.19 8.93
CA PRO A 199 -6.38 -1.46 8.22
C PRO A 199 -5.25 -1.39 7.20
N VAL A 200 -4.76 -2.57 6.80
CA VAL A 200 -3.84 -2.71 5.66
C VAL A 200 -4.36 -1.96 4.42
N GLY A 201 -3.43 -1.28 3.74
CA GLY A 201 -3.69 -0.37 2.63
C GLY A 201 -3.88 1.07 3.06
N SER A 202 -4.07 1.39 4.33
CA SER A 202 -4.28 2.78 4.76
C SER A 202 -3.03 3.65 4.57
N VAL A 203 -3.22 4.88 4.09
CA VAL A 203 -2.17 5.89 3.99
C VAL A 203 -2.58 7.12 4.80
N VAL A 204 -1.68 7.64 5.63
CA VAL A 204 -1.94 8.83 6.45
C VAL A 204 -0.82 9.83 6.21
N ARG A 205 -1.17 11.10 6.01
CA ARG A 205 -0.21 12.18 5.78
C ARG A 205 -0.21 13.12 6.98
N PHE A 206 0.97 13.60 7.38
CA PHE A 206 1.15 14.50 8.51
C PHE A 206 2.09 15.64 8.17
N ALA A 207 1.73 16.86 8.57
CA ALA A 207 2.65 17.98 8.63
C ALA A 207 2.55 18.63 10.00
N ASP A 208 3.69 19.06 10.56
CA ASP A 208 3.78 19.75 11.85
C ASP A 208 3.03 19.02 12.99
N GLY A 209 3.14 17.69 13.02
CA GLY A 209 2.47 16.84 14.02
C GLY A 209 0.95 16.73 13.87
N ARG A 210 0.38 17.22 12.76
CA ARG A 210 -1.07 17.21 12.49
C ARG A 210 -1.39 16.28 11.32
N CYS A 211 -2.49 15.55 11.45
CA CYS A 211 -3.02 14.73 10.36
C CYS A 211 -3.58 15.66 9.26
N LEU A 212 -3.13 15.46 8.03
CA LEU A 212 -3.62 16.16 6.84
C LEU A 212 -4.79 15.41 6.20
N GLY A 213 -4.87 14.10 6.43
CA GLY A 213 -5.94 13.25 5.95
C GLY A 213 -5.57 11.77 6.07
N ILE A 214 -6.56 10.93 5.80
CA ILE A 214 -6.42 9.47 5.72
C ILE A 214 -6.96 9.06 4.36
N TRP A 215 -6.16 8.29 3.62
CA TRP A 215 -6.49 7.74 2.31
C TRP A 215 -6.56 6.23 2.35
N SER A 216 -7.37 5.65 1.46
CA SER A 216 -7.30 4.23 1.15
C SER A 216 -6.02 3.93 0.36
N GLY A 217 -5.65 2.65 0.27
CA GLY A 217 -4.52 2.20 -0.56
C GLY A 217 -4.75 2.42 -2.05
N GLN A 218 -5.97 2.79 -2.44
CA GLN A 218 -6.36 3.13 -3.79
C GLN A 218 -6.29 4.66 -4.05
N GLY A 219 -5.91 5.45 -3.04
CA GLY A 219 -5.76 6.90 -3.14
C GLY A 219 -7.02 7.71 -2.86
N ASP A 220 -8.11 7.07 -2.41
CA ASP A 220 -9.33 7.79 -2.05
C ASP A 220 -9.21 8.44 -0.68
N LEU A 221 -9.47 9.74 -0.60
CA LEU A 221 -9.51 10.46 0.67
C LEU A 221 -10.73 9.99 1.50
N LEU A 222 -10.47 9.30 2.59
CA LEU A 222 -11.47 8.76 3.51
C LEU A 222 -11.90 9.83 4.53
N ILE A 223 -10.92 10.53 5.09
CA ILE A 223 -11.12 11.59 6.08
C ILE A 223 -10.16 12.74 5.80
N ASP A 224 -10.65 13.98 5.84
CA ASP A 224 -9.80 15.16 5.80
C ASP A 224 -9.05 15.40 7.13
N GLY A 225 -8.10 16.35 7.14
CA GLY A 225 -7.36 16.70 8.36
C GLY A 225 -8.20 17.24 9.53
N ASN A 226 -9.49 17.55 9.31
CA ASN A 226 -10.42 17.95 10.37
C ASN A 226 -11.20 16.78 10.96
N GLY A 227 -10.97 15.55 10.48
CA GLY A 227 -11.73 14.38 10.92
C GLY A 227 -13.09 14.27 10.27
N THR A 228 -13.34 15.00 9.18
CA THR A 228 -14.60 14.95 8.43
C THR A 228 -14.49 13.88 7.38
N ARG A 229 -15.43 12.93 7.39
CA ARG A 229 -15.54 11.94 6.33
C ARG A 229 -15.88 12.67 5.03
N VAL A 230 -15.01 12.54 4.04
CA VAL A 230 -15.25 13.15 2.73
C VAL A 230 -16.25 12.24 2.01
N ALA A 231 -17.41 12.79 1.65
CA ALA A 231 -18.38 12.07 0.85
C ALA A 231 -17.72 11.77 -0.50
N ALA A 232 -17.47 10.48 -0.77
CA ALA A 232 -16.93 10.05 -2.04
C ALA A 232 -17.78 10.65 -3.20
N PRO A 233 -17.18 11.27 -4.24
CA PRO A 233 -17.85 11.31 -5.52
C PRO A 233 -18.11 9.84 -5.92
N SER A 234 -19.38 9.52 -6.14
CA SER A 234 -20.00 8.19 -6.28
C SER A 234 -19.27 7.18 -7.19
N PRO A 235 -19.73 5.92 -7.25
CA PRO A 235 -19.94 4.93 -6.19
C PRO A 235 -18.95 3.74 -6.34
N SER A 236 -18.84 2.93 -5.28
CA SER A 236 -18.29 1.56 -5.22
C SER A 236 -16.81 1.32 -5.55
N ARG A 237 -16.02 1.12 -4.49
CA ARG A 237 -15.30 -0.14 -4.30
C ARG A 237 -15.26 -0.46 -2.81
N VAL A 238 -16.33 -1.12 -2.35
CA VAL A 238 -16.29 -1.96 -1.16
C VAL A 238 -15.12 -2.92 -1.35
N VAL A 239 -14.43 -3.32 -0.28
CA VAL A 239 -13.63 -4.56 -0.28
C VAL A 239 -14.47 -5.60 -1.02
N SER A 240 -14.09 -5.92 -2.24
CA SER A 240 -14.85 -6.86 -3.02
C SER A 240 -14.85 -8.15 -2.22
N ASP A 241 -16.02 -8.64 -1.84
CA ASP A 241 -16.23 -10.08 -1.86
C ASP A 241 -15.82 -10.49 -3.27
N LEU A 242 -14.57 -10.92 -3.44
CA LEU A 242 -14.09 -11.35 -4.75
C LEU A 242 -15.06 -12.44 -5.20
N GLU A 243 -15.58 -12.28 -6.40
CA GLU A 243 -16.43 -13.31 -6.98
C GLU A 243 -15.56 -14.54 -7.20
N VAL A 244 -16.00 -15.66 -6.63
CA VAL A 244 -15.37 -16.96 -6.88
C VAL A 244 -16.07 -17.57 -8.09
N LEU A 245 -15.37 -17.60 -9.21
CA LEU A 245 -15.82 -18.27 -10.41
C LEU A 245 -15.41 -19.74 -10.34
N THR A 246 -16.37 -20.64 -10.53
CA THR A 246 -16.14 -22.08 -10.52
C THR A 246 -16.69 -22.75 -11.79
N GLU A 247 -15.93 -23.65 -12.39
CA GLU A 247 -16.39 -24.50 -13.49
C GLU A 247 -15.93 -25.94 -13.29
N THR A 248 -16.82 -26.92 -13.42
CA THR A 248 -16.47 -28.34 -13.26
C THR A 248 -16.47 -29.04 -14.61
N VAL A 249 -15.35 -29.66 -14.95
CA VAL A 249 -15.14 -30.40 -16.21
C VAL A 249 -14.57 -31.77 -15.89
N ASP A 250 -15.22 -32.84 -16.35
CA ASP A 250 -14.80 -34.24 -16.15
C ASP A 250 -14.44 -34.59 -14.69
N GLY A 251 -15.14 -33.99 -13.73
CA GLY A 251 -14.93 -34.20 -12.29
C GLY A 251 -13.81 -33.37 -11.67
N VAL A 252 -13.15 -32.50 -12.43
CA VAL A 252 -12.17 -31.51 -11.94
C VAL A 252 -12.85 -30.16 -11.81
N THR A 253 -12.70 -29.51 -10.66
CA THR A 253 -13.22 -28.15 -10.43
C THR A 253 -12.12 -27.13 -10.70
N LEU A 254 -12.36 -26.19 -11.60
CA LEU A 254 -11.55 -25.00 -11.83
C LEU A 254 -12.10 -23.86 -10.98
N GLN A 255 -11.22 -23.07 -10.39
CA GLN A 255 -11.60 -21.92 -9.56
C GLN A 255 -10.72 -20.70 -9.80
N ALA A 256 -11.31 -19.51 -9.82
CA ALA A 256 -10.62 -18.23 -9.84
C ALA A 256 -11.33 -17.20 -8.95
N ARG A 257 -10.58 -16.24 -8.39
CA ARG A 257 -11.13 -15.08 -7.69
C ARG A 257 -11.00 -13.83 -8.55
N ILE A 258 -12.02 -12.98 -8.57
CA ILE A 258 -12.03 -11.78 -9.41
C ILE A 258 -12.91 -10.67 -8.84
N ASP A 259 -12.55 -9.42 -9.10
CA ASP A 259 -13.47 -8.29 -8.92
C ASP A 259 -14.73 -8.48 -9.80
N PRO A 260 -15.96 -8.47 -9.22
CA PRO A 260 -17.23 -8.62 -9.93
C PRO A 260 -17.39 -7.68 -11.14
N ALA A 261 -16.82 -6.47 -11.08
CA ALA A 261 -16.91 -5.49 -12.17
C ALA A 261 -16.24 -5.97 -13.48
N ILE A 262 -15.32 -6.94 -13.39
CA ILE A 262 -14.63 -7.53 -14.54
C ILE A 262 -14.73 -9.06 -14.58
N ALA A 263 -15.63 -9.67 -13.81
CA ALA A 263 -15.86 -11.11 -13.79
C ALA A 263 -16.07 -11.75 -15.18
N PRO A 264 -16.74 -11.12 -16.17
CA PRO A 264 -16.86 -11.69 -17.51
C PRO A 264 -15.51 -11.94 -18.20
N LEU A 265 -14.46 -11.17 -17.89
CA LEU A 265 -13.12 -11.40 -18.43
C LEU A 265 -12.48 -12.66 -17.83
N ALA A 266 -12.65 -12.87 -16.53
CA ALA A 266 -12.17 -14.07 -15.86
C ALA A 266 -12.95 -15.31 -16.31
N GLY A 267 -14.27 -15.21 -16.51
CA GLY A 267 -15.10 -16.27 -17.07
C GLY A 267 -14.60 -16.76 -18.44
N GLY A 268 -14.09 -15.85 -19.29
CA GLY A 268 -13.45 -16.22 -20.55
C GLY A 268 -12.17 -17.06 -20.39
N ILE A 269 -11.38 -16.81 -19.34
CA ILE A 269 -10.18 -17.59 -19.02
C ILE A 269 -10.56 -18.97 -18.46
N VAL A 270 -11.54 -19.03 -17.54
CA VAL A 270 -12.05 -20.29 -16.97
C VAL A 270 -12.57 -21.19 -18.09
N ALA A 271 -13.43 -20.64 -18.96
CA ALA A 271 -13.98 -21.36 -20.11
C ALA A 271 -12.91 -21.82 -21.10
N ALA A 272 -11.82 -21.06 -21.28
CA ALA A 272 -10.72 -21.46 -22.14
C ALA A 272 -9.95 -22.67 -21.58
N PHE A 273 -9.70 -22.71 -20.28
CA PHE A 273 -9.14 -23.91 -19.63
C PHE A 273 -10.10 -25.09 -19.74
N ALA A 274 -11.38 -24.88 -19.43
CA ALA A 274 -12.43 -25.89 -19.52
C ALA A 274 -12.55 -26.50 -20.93
N ALA A 275 -12.40 -25.67 -21.97
CA ALA A 275 -12.40 -26.10 -23.37
C ALA A 275 -11.10 -26.80 -23.83
N GLY A 276 -10.11 -26.95 -22.94
CA GLY A 276 -8.85 -27.65 -23.22
C GLY A 276 -7.80 -26.80 -23.95
N ALA A 277 -7.90 -25.46 -23.91
CA ALA A 277 -6.92 -24.57 -24.58
C ALA A 277 -5.48 -24.75 -24.05
N ALA A 278 -5.32 -25.21 -22.81
CA ALA A 278 -4.03 -25.52 -22.18
C ALA A 278 -3.62 -27.00 -22.28
N GLY A 279 -4.39 -27.83 -22.97
CA GLY A 279 -4.28 -29.29 -22.90
C GLY A 279 -4.98 -29.87 -21.66
N PRO A 280 -4.51 -31.00 -21.11
CA PRO A 280 -5.15 -31.66 -19.97
C PRO A 280 -5.24 -30.76 -18.73
N LEU A 281 -6.36 -30.82 -18.01
CA LEU A 281 -6.58 -30.10 -16.75
C LEU A 281 -5.72 -30.71 -15.64
N ARG A 282 -4.52 -30.17 -15.46
CA ARG A 282 -3.56 -30.56 -14.41
C ARG A 282 -2.74 -29.35 -13.98
N ALA A 283 -2.18 -29.42 -12.76
CA ALA A 283 -1.27 -28.40 -12.28
C ALA A 283 -0.10 -28.18 -13.27
N GLY A 284 0.25 -26.91 -13.47
CA GLY A 284 1.25 -26.46 -14.44
C GLY A 284 0.73 -26.27 -15.86
N ALA A 285 -0.53 -26.58 -16.17
CA ALA A 285 -1.12 -26.21 -17.47
C ALA A 285 -1.26 -24.69 -17.57
N GLN A 286 -0.95 -24.12 -18.75
CA GLN A 286 -0.83 -22.67 -18.94
C GLN A 286 -1.63 -22.17 -20.15
N ILE A 287 -2.23 -20.99 -19.98
CA ILE A 287 -2.76 -20.18 -21.07
C ILE A 287 -2.05 -18.84 -21.04
N ALA A 288 -1.34 -18.52 -22.12
CA ALA A 288 -0.74 -17.20 -22.30
C ALA A 288 -1.77 -16.24 -22.89
N SER A 289 -2.09 -15.16 -22.17
CA SER A 289 -2.84 -14.04 -22.74
C SER A 289 -1.92 -13.08 -23.50
N SER A 290 -2.47 -11.93 -23.90
CA SER A 290 -1.65 -10.86 -24.49
C SER A 290 -0.71 -10.21 -23.45
N TYR A 291 -1.07 -10.24 -22.17
CA TYR A 291 -0.33 -9.57 -21.10
C TYR A 291 0.26 -10.53 -20.06
N ALA A 292 -0.58 -11.30 -19.36
CA ALA A 292 -0.15 -12.24 -18.31
C ALA A 292 -0.29 -13.72 -18.75
N THR A 293 0.43 -14.61 -18.07
CA THR A 293 0.26 -16.06 -18.20
C THR A 293 -0.59 -16.57 -17.03
N PHE A 294 -1.67 -17.27 -17.36
CA PHE A 294 -2.51 -17.94 -16.37
C PHE A 294 -2.08 -19.39 -16.24
N THR A 295 -1.98 -19.90 -15.01
CA THR A 295 -1.47 -21.24 -14.69
C THR A 295 -2.41 -21.97 -13.75
N LEU A 296 -2.66 -23.26 -13.99
CA LEU A 296 -3.35 -24.11 -13.02
C LEU A 296 -2.42 -24.52 -11.88
N GLN A 297 -2.86 -24.36 -10.64
CA GLN A 297 -2.19 -24.83 -9.43
C GLN A 297 -3.12 -25.74 -8.62
N GLU A 298 -2.56 -26.67 -7.85
CA GLU A 298 -3.35 -27.52 -6.97
C GLU A 298 -3.94 -26.69 -5.83
N GLY A 299 -5.25 -26.79 -5.64
CA GLY A 299 -5.98 -26.26 -4.49
C GLY A 299 -6.49 -27.37 -3.58
N GLU A 300 -7.26 -27.00 -2.55
CA GLU A 300 -7.86 -27.96 -1.64
C GLU A 300 -8.97 -28.78 -2.30
N GLY A 301 -9.15 -30.02 -1.83
CA GLY A 301 -10.30 -30.85 -2.21
C GLY A 301 -10.35 -31.32 -3.67
N GLY A 302 -9.22 -31.35 -4.39
CA GLY A 302 -9.18 -31.73 -5.80
C GLY A 302 -9.54 -30.60 -6.78
N THR A 303 -9.56 -29.36 -6.29
CA THR A 303 -9.75 -28.15 -7.10
C THR A 303 -8.45 -27.73 -7.76
N LEU A 304 -8.52 -27.20 -8.98
CA LEU A 304 -7.42 -26.50 -9.63
C LEU A 304 -7.68 -24.99 -9.61
N LEU A 305 -6.80 -24.24 -8.97
CA LEU A 305 -6.83 -22.79 -8.92
C LEU A 305 -6.21 -22.23 -10.21
N ILE A 306 -6.90 -21.30 -10.86
CA ILE A 306 -6.33 -20.51 -11.94
C ILE A 306 -5.58 -19.35 -11.30
N THR A 307 -4.29 -19.28 -11.55
CA THR A 307 -3.38 -18.30 -10.93
C THR A 307 -2.66 -17.46 -11.97
N THR A 308 -2.17 -16.30 -11.55
CA THR A 308 -1.35 -15.34 -12.33
C THR A 308 -0.18 -14.87 -11.45
N PRO A 309 0.90 -14.27 -12.00
CA PRO A 309 1.86 -13.54 -11.18
C PRO A 309 1.15 -12.54 -10.25
N ASP A 310 1.66 -12.39 -9.03
CA ASP A 310 1.05 -11.50 -8.04
C ASP A 310 1.53 -10.05 -8.22
N PHE A 311 0.64 -9.19 -8.74
CA PHE A 311 0.94 -7.78 -8.99
C PHE A 311 0.73 -6.87 -7.78
N SER A 312 0.52 -7.41 -6.57
CA SER A 312 0.33 -6.62 -5.35
C SER A 312 1.56 -5.83 -4.92
N SER A 313 2.75 -6.32 -5.26
CA SER A 313 4.01 -5.63 -5.04
C SER A 313 5.10 -6.15 -6.00
N PRO A 314 6.20 -5.41 -6.19
CA PRO A 314 7.34 -5.88 -7.01
C PRO A 314 7.97 -7.16 -6.47
N GLU A 315 7.98 -7.35 -5.15
CA GLU A 315 8.48 -8.56 -4.49
C GLU A 315 7.55 -9.75 -4.73
N SER A 316 6.24 -9.54 -4.57
CA SER A 316 5.22 -10.54 -4.87
C SER A 316 5.28 -10.96 -6.35
N TYR A 317 5.43 -10.00 -7.28
CA TYR A 317 5.49 -10.30 -8.71
C TYR A 317 6.62 -11.26 -9.06
N ARG A 318 7.78 -11.10 -8.40
CA ARG A 318 8.98 -11.93 -8.64
C ARG A 318 8.91 -13.32 -8.03
N SER A 319 8.13 -13.51 -6.96
CA SER A 319 8.25 -14.70 -6.11
C SER A 319 6.95 -15.43 -5.85
N ALA A 320 5.80 -14.83 -6.19
CA ALA A 320 4.49 -15.33 -5.84
C ALA A 320 3.53 -15.34 -7.03
N THR A 321 2.53 -16.19 -6.89
CA THR A 321 1.36 -16.26 -7.75
C THR A 321 0.11 -16.11 -6.90
N THR A 322 -0.95 -15.56 -7.48
CA THR A 322 -2.24 -15.36 -6.81
C THR A 322 -3.36 -15.91 -7.67
N ASP A 323 -4.41 -16.44 -7.04
CA ASP A 323 -5.68 -16.82 -7.65
C ASP A 323 -6.65 -15.63 -7.77
N ASP A 324 -6.27 -14.43 -7.30
CA ASP A 324 -6.92 -13.16 -7.62
C ASP A 324 -6.45 -12.65 -8.99
N LEU A 325 -7.29 -12.82 -10.01
CA LEU A 325 -6.96 -12.47 -11.39
C LEU A 325 -7.16 -10.97 -11.70
N THR A 326 -7.56 -10.17 -10.71
CA THR A 326 -8.03 -8.78 -10.89
C THR A 326 -6.98 -7.89 -11.53
N ALA A 327 -5.78 -7.81 -10.98
CA ALA A 327 -4.75 -6.89 -11.46
C ALA A 327 -4.29 -7.23 -12.90
N ALA A 328 -4.16 -8.52 -13.21
CA ALA A 328 -3.77 -9.01 -14.53
C ALA A 328 -4.82 -8.67 -15.59
N LEU A 329 -6.09 -8.92 -15.28
CA LEU A 329 -7.19 -8.69 -16.20
C LEU A 329 -7.54 -7.20 -16.36
N TRP A 330 -7.39 -6.39 -15.32
CA TRP A 330 -7.51 -4.93 -15.45
C TRP A 330 -6.47 -4.34 -16.38
N ALA A 331 -5.20 -4.75 -16.25
CA ALA A 331 -4.15 -4.30 -17.15
C ALA A 331 -4.46 -4.70 -18.60
N HIS A 332 -4.88 -5.95 -18.82
CA HIS A 332 -5.28 -6.43 -20.15
C HIS A 332 -6.46 -5.63 -20.74
N ALA A 333 -7.48 -5.36 -19.93
CA ALA A 333 -8.64 -4.57 -20.34
C ALA A 333 -8.27 -3.13 -20.66
N ALA A 334 -7.42 -2.50 -19.83
CA ALA A 334 -6.93 -1.15 -20.02
C ALA A 334 -6.10 -1.02 -21.31
N GLN A 335 -5.21 -1.97 -21.58
CA GLN A 335 -4.45 -2.05 -22.83
C GLN A 335 -5.34 -2.18 -24.06
N THR A 336 -6.33 -3.07 -24.00
CA THR A 336 -7.29 -3.26 -25.10
C THR A 336 -8.10 -2.00 -25.36
N LYS A 337 -8.55 -1.33 -24.29
CA LYS A 337 -9.27 -0.05 -24.38
C LYS A 337 -8.39 1.03 -24.99
N MET A 338 -7.15 1.16 -24.54
CA MET A 338 -6.19 2.16 -24.98
C MET A 338 -5.89 2.06 -26.47
N VAL A 339 -5.57 0.86 -26.95
CA VAL A 339 -5.30 0.61 -28.38
C VAL A 339 -6.52 0.95 -29.24
N ARG A 340 -7.73 0.57 -28.80
CA ARG A 340 -8.97 0.90 -29.51
C ARG A 340 -9.22 2.40 -29.57
N GLN A 341 -9.00 3.11 -28.46
CA GLN A 341 -9.13 4.58 -28.41
C GLN A 341 -8.12 5.29 -29.30
N ALA A 342 -6.94 4.70 -29.46
CA ALA A 342 -5.89 5.22 -30.32
C ALA A 342 -6.10 4.93 -31.81
N GLU A 343 -7.01 4.02 -32.16
CA GLU A 343 -7.22 3.52 -33.53
C GLU A 343 -5.90 3.00 -34.15
N LEU A 344 -5.13 2.26 -33.35
CA LEU A 344 -3.85 1.67 -33.75
C LEU A 344 -3.91 0.15 -33.71
N GLU A 345 -3.00 -0.49 -34.45
CA GLU A 345 -2.77 -1.93 -34.33
C GLU A 345 -1.97 -2.22 -33.04
N PRO A 346 -2.41 -3.19 -32.21
CA PRO A 346 -1.72 -3.51 -30.98
C PRO A 346 -0.38 -4.21 -31.23
N GLN A 347 0.64 -3.82 -30.48
CA GLN A 347 1.91 -4.55 -30.41
C GLN A 347 2.10 -5.12 -29.01
N ARG A 348 2.17 -6.45 -28.93
CA ARG A 348 2.14 -7.18 -27.67
C ARG A 348 3.35 -6.85 -26.78
N THR A 349 3.09 -6.59 -25.50
CA THR A 349 4.09 -6.50 -24.44
C THR A 349 3.58 -7.35 -23.28
N ARG A 350 4.29 -8.41 -22.92
CA ARG A 350 3.89 -9.30 -21.82
C ARG A 350 4.43 -8.77 -20.50
N ALA A 351 3.86 -9.21 -19.38
CA ALA A 351 4.32 -8.85 -18.05
C ALA A 351 5.83 -9.15 -17.86
N GLY A 352 6.31 -10.30 -18.31
CA GLY A 352 7.74 -10.66 -18.27
C GLY A 352 8.60 -10.08 -19.42
N THR A 353 8.11 -9.07 -20.14
CA THR A 353 8.91 -8.36 -21.14
C THR A 353 9.60 -7.18 -20.49
N THR A 354 10.88 -6.95 -20.79
CA THR A 354 11.65 -5.87 -20.18
C THR A 354 11.28 -4.50 -20.75
N ILE A 355 11.08 -3.55 -19.85
CA ILE A 355 11.02 -2.11 -20.07
C ILE A 355 12.35 -1.51 -19.62
N ALA A 356 12.93 -0.66 -20.45
CA ALA A 356 14.08 0.13 -20.07
C ALA A 356 13.61 1.43 -19.42
N ILE A 357 14.12 1.75 -18.25
CA ILE A 357 13.71 2.93 -17.49
C ILE A 357 14.93 3.60 -16.87
N GLN A 358 15.02 4.93 -16.96
CA GLN A 358 16.05 5.69 -16.25
C GLN A 358 15.94 5.50 -14.75
N ARG A 359 17.08 5.40 -14.07
CA ARG A 359 17.16 5.26 -12.61
C ARG A 359 16.35 6.34 -11.91
N ALA A 360 16.49 7.60 -12.31
CA ALA A 360 15.71 8.70 -11.73
C ALA A 360 14.20 8.57 -11.94
N ALA A 361 13.76 8.05 -13.10
CA ALA A 361 12.35 7.81 -13.36
C ALA A 361 11.83 6.65 -12.50
N MET A 362 12.57 5.54 -12.43
CA MET A 362 12.23 4.40 -11.59
C MET A 362 12.19 4.78 -10.11
N GLU A 363 13.19 5.53 -9.66
CA GLU A 363 13.21 6.07 -8.31
C GLU A 363 11.97 6.91 -8.09
N ALA A 364 11.69 7.92 -8.92
CA ALA A 364 10.53 8.79 -8.77
C ALA A 364 9.19 8.03 -8.68
N LEU A 365 9.00 6.96 -9.46
CA LEU A 365 7.82 6.08 -9.37
C LEU A 365 7.75 5.36 -8.03
N VAL A 366 8.85 4.70 -7.62
CA VAL A 366 8.93 4.09 -6.29
C VAL A 366 8.72 5.14 -5.21
N LEU A 367 9.17 6.39 -5.42
CA LEU A 367 9.03 7.50 -4.48
C LEU A 367 7.62 8.09 -4.42
N GLY A 368 6.76 7.82 -5.41
CA GLY A 368 5.49 8.51 -5.61
C GLY A 368 5.68 10.01 -5.95
N SER A 369 6.85 10.39 -6.45
CA SER A 369 7.18 11.77 -6.80
C SER A 369 6.45 12.19 -8.05
N SER A 370 5.79 13.36 -8.01
CA SER A 370 5.16 13.95 -9.18
C SER A 370 6.23 14.61 -10.06
N VAL A 371 6.83 13.82 -10.95
CA VAL A 371 7.74 14.31 -11.98
C VAL A 371 7.16 14.03 -13.36
N PRO A 372 7.53 14.80 -14.39
CA PRO A 372 7.21 14.44 -15.74
C PRO A 372 7.95 13.17 -16.17
N TYR A 373 7.28 12.34 -16.97
CA TYR A 373 7.88 11.17 -17.62
C TYR A 373 7.67 11.26 -19.12
N LEU A 374 8.68 10.83 -19.87
CA LEU A 374 8.56 10.56 -21.30
C LEU A 374 8.68 9.05 -21.49
N MET A 375 7.69 8.45 -22.12
CA MET A 375 7.67 7.03 -22.46
C MET A 375 7.59 6.89 -23.97
N GLU A 376 8.62 6.32 -24.57
CA GLU A 376 8.71 6.12 -26.01
C GLU A 376 8.88 4.63 -26.35
N ARG A 377 8.28 4.21 -27.46
CA ARG A 377 8.48 2.86 -27.99
C ARG A 377 9.38 2.91 -29.22
N ILE A 378 10.58 2.37 -29.07
CA ILE A 378 11.60 2.33 -30.12
C ILE A 378 11.59 0.92 -30.73
N PRO A 379 11.50 0.77 -32.07
CA PRO A 379 11.64 -0.52 -32.70
C PRO A 379 13.00 -1.14 -32.39
N SER A 380 13.00 -2.42 -32.02
CA SER A 380 14.26 -3.17 -31.90
C SER A 380 14.88 -3.35 -33.29
N ALA A 381 16.19 -3.13 -33.39
CA ALA A 381 16.93 -3.51 -34.58
C ALA A 381 16.93 -5.04 -34.76
N GLU A 382 17.18 -5.51 -35.98
CA GLU A 382 17.23 -6.94 -36.26
C GLU A 382 18.31 -7.62 -35.40
N GLY A 383 17.91 -8.58 -34.55
CA GLY A 383 18.80 -9.26 -33.61
C GLY A 383 18.92 -8.61 -32.22
N GLU A 384 18.31 -7.44 -31.99
CA GLU A 384 18.36 -6.72 -30.69
C GLU A 384 17.10 -6.88 -29.84
N GLY A 385 16.17 -7.75 -30.24
CA GLY A 385 14.92 -8.01 -29.51
C GLY A 385 15.10 -8.74 -28.17
N LEU A 386 16.31 -9.20 -27.86
CA LEU A 386 16.64 -9.95 -26.64
C LEU A 386 17.77 -9.28 -25.86
N LEU A 387 17.71 -9.38 -24.54
CA LEU A 387 18.83 -9.11 -23.64
C LEU A 387 19.81 -10.29 -23.63
N ALA A 388 20.98 -10.08 -23.05
CA ALA A 388 22.05 -11.09 -22.98
C ALA A 388 21.63 -12.35 -22.19
N ASP A 389 20.66 -12.23 -21.28
CA ASP A 389 20.07 -13.33 -20.50
C ASP A 389 18.90 -14.02 -21.22
N GLY A 390 18.57 -13.61 -22.45
CA GLY A 390 17.46 -14.14 -23.24
C GLY A 390 16.11 -13.48 -22.96
N THR A 391 16.04 -12.46 -22.09
CA THR A 391 14.80 -11.74 -21.80
C THR A 391 14.38 -10.88 -22.99
N VAL A 392 13.10 -10.89 -23.33
CA VAL A 392 12.56 -10.13 -24.47
C VAL A 392 12.47 -8.65 -24.12
N ARG A 393 12.98 -7.77 -24.99
CA ARG A 393 12.81 -6.33 -24.88
C ARG A 393 11.45 -5.90 -25.42
N SER A 394 10.80 -4.98 -24.73
CA SER A 394 9.49 -4.45 -25.15
C SER A 394 9.60 -3.36 -26.22
N GLY A 395 10.75 -2.72 -26.33
CA GLY A 395 10.96 -1.47 -27.06
C GLY A 395 10.59 -0.23 -26.25
N TRP A 396 9.95 -0.37 -25.07
CA TRP A 396 9.61 0.76 -24.23
C TRP A 396 10.83 1.31 -23.48
N PHE A 397 10.96 2.63 -23.55
CA PHE A 397 11.96 3.40 -22.85
C PHE A 397 11.27 4.51 -22.05
N ILE A 398 11.52 4.57 -20.75
CA ILE A 398 10.94 5.58 -19.85
C ILE A 398 12.06 6.47 -19.31
N THR A 399 11.94 7.77 -19.52
CA THR A 399 12.89 8.78 -19.07
C THR A 399 12.21 9.84 -18.24
N SER A 400 13.00 10.54 -17.43
CA SER A 400 12.55 11.74 -16.74
C SER A 400 13.50 12.90 -17.05
N PRO A 401 12.99 14.06 -17.47
CA PRO A 401 13.82 15.21 -17.83
C PRO A 401 14.50 15.85 -16.61
N VAL A 402 14.18 15.43 -15.39
CA VAL A 402 14.82 15.94 -14.16
C VAL A 402 16.17 15.29 -13.86
N ALA A 403 16.59 14.26 -14.60
CA ALA A 403 17.88 13.59 -14.39
C ALA A 403 19.09 14.50 -14.72
N GLN A 404 19.84 14.89 -13.69
CA GLN A 404 20.99 15.82 -13.78
C GLN A 404 22.33 15.09 -13.90
N THR A 405 22.45 13.92 -13.27
CA THR A 405 23.70 13.16 -13.17
C THR A 405 23.71 11.92 -14.07
N ASP A 406 24.90 11.39 -14.36
CA ASP A 406 25.02 10.16 -15.14
C ASP A 406 24.46 8.94 -14.41
N GLU A 407 24.48 8.94 -13.08
CA GLU A 407 23.86 7.90 -12.26
C GLU A 407 22.33 7.93 -12.37
N GLU A 408 21.72 9.13 -12.31
CA GLU A 408 20.28 9.33 -12.52
C GLU A 408 19.82 8.95 -13.93
N ARG A 409 20.70 9.16 -14.93
CA ARG A 409 20.46 8.77 -16.33
C ARG A 409 20.75 7.29 -16.61
N ALA A 410 21.31 6.55 -15.65
CA ALA A 410 21.61 5.14 -15.85
C ALA A 410 20.32 4.35 -16.15
N ILE A 411 20.39 3.43 -17.11
CA ILE A 411 19.23 2.64 -17.54
C ILE A 411 19.13 1.37 -16.72
N LEU A 412 17.94 1.16 -16.16
CA LEU A 412 17.52 -0.05 -15.50
C LEU A 412 16.63 -0.85 -16.44
N ASN A 413 16.76 -2.16 -16.39
CA ASN A 413 15.89 -3.10 -17.09
C ASN A 413 14.96 -3.72 -16.05
N ILE A 414 13.66 -3.51 -16.21
CA ILE A 414 12.62 -4.00 -15.31
C ILE A 414 11.53 -4.70 -16.10
N ASP A 415 10.95 -5.76 -15.56
CA ASP A 415 9.78 -6.40 -16.17
C ASP A 415 8.59 -5.45 -16.21
N ALA A 416 7.80 -5.47 -17.29
CA ALA A 416 6.58 -4.69 -17.42
C ALA A 416 5.59 -4.95 -16.27
N GLY A 417 5.52 -6.20 -15.81
CA GLY A 417 4.71 -6.62 -14.67
C GLY A 417 5.24 -6.13 -13.33
N GLU A 418 6.56 -6.13 -13.15
CA GLU A 418 7.18 -5.55 -11.96
C GLU A 418 6.96 -4.03 -11.91
N LEU A 419 7.07 -3.35 -13.06
CA LEU A 419 6.77 -1.92 -13.16
C LEU A 419 5.30 -1.63 -12.86
N GLN A 420 4.36 -2.44 -13.36
CA GLN A 420 2.94 -2.32 -12.99
C GLN A 420 2.72 -2.47 -11.48
N ALA A 421 3.40 -3.44 -10.86
CA ALA A 421 3.29 -3.69 -9.43
C ALA A 421 3.93 -2.57 -8.60
N CYS A 422 4.88 -1.82 -9.16
CA CYS A 422 5.39 -0.57 -8.57
C CYS A 422 4.38 0.56 -8.70
N ASP A 423 3.91 0.81 -9.93
CA ASP A 423 2.97 1.86 -10.29
C ASP A 423 2.19 1.46 -11.55
N PRO A 424 0.85 1.41 -11.51
CA PRO A 424 0.04 0.98 -12.65
C PRO A 424 -0.04 2.03 -13.78
N LEU A 425 0.54 3.22 -13.64
CA LEU A 425 0.42 4.36 -14.57
C LEU A 425 0.67 3.97 -16.04
N PHE A 426 1.72 3.21 -16.32
CA PHE A 426 2.14 2.90 -17.69
C PHE A 426 1.45 1.66 -18.28
N ALA A 427 0.90 0.80 -17.43
CA ALA A 427 0.35 -0.49 -17.84
C ALA A 427 -0.71 -0.42 -18.95
N PRO A 428 -1.62 0.59 -18.99
CA PRO A 428 -2.58 0.75 -20.09
C PRO A 428 -1.93 0.97 -21.46
N TYR A 429 -0.70 1.45 -21.51
CA TYR A 429 -0.05 1.91 -22.73
C TYR A 429 0.87 0.87 -23.37
N TYR A 430 1.21 -0.20 -22.65
CA TYR A 430 2.19 -1.21 -23.10
C TYR A 430 1.88 -1.86 -24.45
N ALA A 431 0.61 -1.88 -24.86
CA ALA A 431 0.16 -2.48 -26.12
C ALA A 431 0.19 -1.52 -27.32
N LEU A 432 0.56 -0.24 -27.14
CA LEU A 432 0.68 0.72 -28.24
C LEU A 432 1.89 0.40 -29.13
N PRO A 433 1.82 0.62 -30.45
CA PRO A 433 2.87 0.20 -31.38
C PRO A 433 4.14 1.05 -31.29
N ASP A 434 5.18 0.63 -32.01
CA ASP A 434 6.41 1.38 -32.18
C ASP A 434 6.16 2.81 -32.67
N HIS A 435 7.13 3.69 -32.40
CA HIS A 435 7.11 5.12 -32.73
C HIS A 435 6.05 5.93 -31.98
N VAL A 436 5.45 5.34 -30.94
CA VAL A 436 4.60 6.07 -30.00
C VAL A 436 5.46 6.76 -28.94
N ILE A 437 5.18 8.04 -28.71
CA ILE A 437 5.75 8.86 -27.64
C ILE A 437 4.60 9.34 -26.76
N LEU A 438 4.75 9.17 -25.45
CA LEU A 438 3.79 9.54 -24.43
C LEU A 438 4.45 10.44 -23.40
N GLU A 439 3.81 11.56 -23.12
CA GLU A 439 4.24 12.52 -22.11
C GLU A 439 3.29 12.42 -20.92
N PHE A 440 3.85 12.22 -19.73
CA PHE A 440 3.12 12.19 -18.48
C PHE A 440 3.51 13.37 -17.62
N ALA A 441 2.53 14.03 -17.02
CA ALA A 441 2.72 15.10 -16.06
C ALA A 441 1.63 15.01 -14.98
N GLY A 442 1.99 15.26 -13.72
CA GLY A 442 1.03 15.20 -12.62
C GLY A 442 0.44 13.81 -12.38
N GLY A 443 1.14 12.73 -12.75
CA GLY A 443 0.64 11.36 -12.65
C GLY A 443 -0.44 11.01 -13.67
N GLN A 444 -0.59 11.80 -14.72
CA GLN A 444 -1.55 11.58 -15.80
C GLN A 444 -0.87 11.73 -17.15
N LEU A 445 -1.47 11.15 -18.20
CA LEU A 445 -1.03 11.39 -19.56
C LEU A 445 -1.38 12.82 -19.96
N ALA A 446 -0.35 13.60 -20.28
CA ALA A 446 -0.46 14.97 -20.76
C ALA A 446 -0.60 15.03 -22.29
N ALA A 447 0.18 14.24 -23.02
CA ALA A 447 0.16 14.19 -24.47
C ALA A 447 0.60 12.81 -24.99
N GLY A 448 0.21 12.49 -26.22
CA GLY A 448 0.60 11.24 -26.88
C GLY A 448 0.65 11.41 -28.39
N HIS A 449 1.75 10.97 -29.01
CA HIS A 449 2.08 11.20 -30.40
C HIS A 449 2.51 9.91 -31.08
N LEU A 450 2.02 9.65 -32.29
CA LEU A 450 2.55 8.64 -33.20
C LEU A 450 3.44 9.35 -34.20
N LEU A 451 4.72 9.05 -34.16
CA LEU A 451 5.70 9.60 -35.09
C LEU A 451 5.59 8.94 -36.47
N ASP A 452 5.77 9.76 -37.50
CA ASP A 452 6.12 9.31 -38.85
C ASP A 452 7.65 9.38 -38.97
N PRO A 453 8.38 8.25 -38.90
CA PRO A 453 9.84 8.26 -38.83
C PRO A 453 10.48 8.86 -40.09
N VAL A 454 9.88 8.64 -41.26
CA VAL A 454 10.38 9.17 -42.53
C VAL A 454 10.29 10.69 -42.53
N ARG A 455 9.12 11.23 -42.16
CA ARG A 455 8.94 12.69 -42.07
C ARG A 455 9.75 13.30 -40.93
N PHE A 456 9.92 12.58 -39.83
CA PHE A 456 10.73 13.04 -38.71
C PHE A 456 12.18 13.28 -39.15
N ASP A 457 12.80 12.35 -39.87
CA ASP A 457 14.17 12.48 -40.39
C ASP A 457 14.28 13.63 -41.42
N GLU A 458 13.30 13.75 -42.31
CA GLU A 458 13.25 14.83 -43.31
C GLU A 458 13.15 16.22 -42.68
N VAL A 459 12.27 16.40 -41.69
CA VAL A 459 12.01 17.72 -41.07
C VAL A 459 13.10 18.07 -40.07
N SER A 460 13.58 17.12 -39.27
CA SER A 460 14.65 17.36 -38.28
C SER A 460 15.97 17.73 -38.96
N SER A 461 16.30 17.13 -40.10
CA SER A 461 17.49 17.47 -40.88
C SER A 461 17.42 18.86 -41.54
N GLN A 462 16.22 19.34 -41.87
CA GLN A 462 15.98 20.67 -42.43
C GLN A 462 15.90 21.77 -41.36
N HIS A 463 15.58 21.41 -40.12
CA HIS A 463 15.33 22.35 -39.03
C HIS A 463 16.09 21.97 -37.75
N LEU A 464 17.43 21.93 -37.85
CA LEU A 464 18.36 21.55 -36.76
C LEU A 464 18.20 22.33 -35.44
N GLY A 465 17.51 23.48 -35.45
CA GLY A 465 17.27 24.30 -34.27
C GLY A 465 15.94 24.04 -33.56
N MET A 466 15.05 23.20 -34.11
CA MET A 466 13.77 22.88 -33.48
C MET A 466 13.96 21.84 -32.37
N THR A 467 13.32 22.07 -31.24
CA THR A 467 13.21 21.12 -30.14
C THR A 467 12.24 19.99 -30.50
N MET A 468 12.33 18.85 -29.79
CA MET A 468 11.40 17.73 -29.98
C MET A 468 9.93 18.15 -29.79
N GLY A 469 9.63 18.99 -28.79
CA GLY A 469 8.27 19.50 -28.56
C GLY A 469 7.76 20.37 -29.72
N GLU A 470 8.61 21.20 -30.32
CA GLU A 470 8.24 21.99 -31.51
C GLU A 470 8.03 21.11 -32.75
N LEU A 471 8.83 20.05 -32.90
CA LEU A 471 8.65 19.07 -33.97
C LEU A 471 7.32 18.34 -33.80
N LEU A 472 7.05 17.77 -32.62
CA LEU A 472 5.80 17.07 -32.32
C LEU A 472 4.58 17.98 -32.48
N GLY A 473 4.65 19.21 -31.97
CA GLY A 473 3.58 20.21 -32.04
C GLY A 473 3.33 20.79 -33.43
N SER A 474 4.27 20.62 -34.38
CA SER A 474 4.11 21.13 -35.76
C SER A 474 3.04 20.39 -36.57
N GLY A 475 2.64 19.18 -36.13
CA GLY A 475 1.73 18.30 -36.87
C GLY A 475 2.29 17.75 -38.19
N LYS A 476 3.57 18.02 -38.49
CA LYS A 476 4.22 17.56 -39.73
C LYS A 476 4.84 16.17 -39.60
N VAL A 477 5.39 15.87 -38.43
CA VAL A 477 6.16 14.65 -38.13
C VAL A 477 5.42 13.67 -37.21
N SER A 478 4.29 14.08 -36.66
CA SER A 478 3.51 13.26 -35.74
C SER A 478 2.02 13.52 -35.88
N ARG A 479 1.21 12.56 -35.45
CA ARG A 479 -0.22 12.75 -35.19
C ARG A 479 -0.55 12.41 -33.74
N PRO A 480 -1.54 13.08 -33.12
CA PRO A 480 -1.99 12.71 -31.78
C PRO A 480 -2.51 11.26 -31.74
N VAL A 481 -2.15 10.53 -30.69
CA VAL A 481 -2.61 9.15 -30.42
C VAL A 481 -3.94 9.18 -29.66
N LEU A 482 -4.15 10.19 -28.83
CA LEU A 482 -5.35 10.36 -28.04
C LEU A 482 -5.87 11.79 -28.23
N ARG A 483 -7.19 11.93 -28.40
CA ARG A 483 -7.82 13.25 -28.34
C ARG A 483 -7.90 13.65 -26.88
N CYS A 484 -7.02 14.54 -26.43
CA CYS A 484 -7.20 15.21 -25.14
C CYS A 484 -8.55 15.96 -25.20
N SER A 485 -9.50 15.54 -24.36
CA SER A 485 -10.80 16.20 -24.20
C SER A 485 -10.72 17.36 -23.22
#